data_AF-A0A9E1IG61-F1
#
_entry.id   AF-A0A9E1IG61-F1
#
_cell.length_a   1.000
_cell.length_b   1.000
_cell.length_c   1.000
_cell.angle_alpha   90.00
_cell.angle_beta   90.00
_cell.angle_gamma   90.00
#
_symmetry.space_group_name_H-M   'P 1'
#
loop_
_entity.id
_entity.type
_entity.pdbx_description
1 polymer ?
#
loop_
_entity_poly.entity_id
_entity_poly.type
_entity_poly.pdbx_seq_one_letter_code
_entity_poly.pdbx_strand_id
1 'polypeptide(L)'
;MLWFLLTLGCVDPVDDSDVDIDLTESCNGMLDIPLPDGVFIAPETSRLPGASHLDGEGVTTDGEHLVFEDEGWALYSLGTEEGRLPTGLQVVASGSYWIGLPDYDLGCWEWRGPFTDSGAVSFWHDGASYSNDNGNLSWIILAEDALTLENAKVHSKDENDEALITTIFSEDLGTEVAIRIIEPTKERYSGEGAPVVVVASGWFAGVTGFNYKFDFSEIGVHVVSYLWPGTADDAGAVSGGSWDYVGPDSLIAMRESIRFSLGEIPNVRGMYIDEITTITPLTDNVGIYASSHPGVGATLVLGHHGDTLGDVKFLIGRENPTRDEMYPLEIGHWNDDDGSAVTHPYYKYPDDYSPTMITVDYSTAGWIQDSEYPQGQPYLVRPDGTKHIFGTKGPKIEGVRYFSRALTEALETNDVFAPDPWPNDLATWAETLDFWPGRVVVDGSVNSYEPYATNLPDLKVMLLFAADDHVQTALDKPHVHHAVDGFKNTASLWVRLNPDAAYMDEINPSSYEEREANSEPDDWSNVRSWGYSN
;
A
#
# COMPACT_ATOMS: atom_id res chain seq x y z
N MET A 1 -19.64 13.04 22.68
CA MET A 1 -18.56 12.62 21.78
C MET A 1 -19.21 11.67 20.79
N LEU A 2 -19.41 12.12 19.56
CA LEU A 2 -20.26 11.53 18.52
C LEU A 2 -19.31 10.84 17.52
N TRP A 3 -19.40 9.51 17.36
CA TRP A 3 -18.51 8.69 16.54
C TRP A 3 -19.11 8.49 15.15
N PHE A 4 -18.35 8.50 14.04
CA PHE A 4 -18.88 8.23 12.69
C PHE A 4 -17.84 7.56 11.79
N LEU A 5 -18.30 6.69 10.88
CA LEU A 5 -17.54 6.20 9.72
C LEU A 5 -18.20 6.49 8.37
N LEU A 6 -17.38 7.03 7.46
CA LEU A 6 -16.85 6.38 6.25
C LEU A 6 -17.68 5.22 5.66
N THR A 7 -18.42 5.47 4.58
CA THR A 7 -18.85 4.41 3.64
C THR A 7 -19.02 4.95 2.22
N LEU A 8 -18.53 4.14 1.29
CA LEU A 8 -18.57 4.31 -0.16
C LEU A 8 -19.98 4.04 -0.69
N GLY A 9 -20.33 4.73 -1.77
CA GLY A 9 -21.47 4.38 -2.60
C GLY A 9 -21.30 2.96 -3.18
N CYS A 10 -22.41 2.26 -3.33
CA CYS A 10 -22.49 1.00 -4.06
C CYS A 10 -21.80 1.13 -5.42
N VAL A 11 -20.60 0.57 -5.54
CA VAL A 11 -20.00 0.21 -6.82
C VAL A 11 -20.19 -1.29 -6.92
N ASP A 12 -20.85 -1.73 -8.00
CA ASP A 12 -20.98 -3.13 -8.36
C ASP A 12 -19.61 -3.85 -8.27
N PRO A 13 -19.58 -5.16 -7.98
CA PRO A 13 -18.33 -5.92 -8.03
C PRO A 13 -17.81 -5.90 -9.46
N VAL A 14 -16.88 -4.99 -9.74
CA VAL A 14 -16.01 -5.08 -10.90
C VAL A 14 -14.82 -5.91 -10.45
N ASP A 15 -14.91 -7.19 -10.81
CA ASP A 15 -13.83 -8.14 -11.09
C ASP A 15 -12.45 -7.79 -10.50
N ASP A 16 -12.07 -8.48 -9.42
CA ASP A 16 -10.68 -8.57 -8.94
C ASP A 16 -9.85 -9.58 -9.78
N SER A 17 -10.22 -9.81 -11.04
CA SER A 17 -9.38 -10.59 -11.97
C SER A 17 -8.24 -9.72 -12.49
N ASP A 18 -7.02 -10.01 -12.03
CA ASP A 18 -5.81 -9.58 -12.73
C ASP A 18 -5.88 -10.01 -14.20
N VAL A 19 -5.81 -9.01 -15.09
CA VAL A 19 -5.62 -9.21 -16.52
C VAL A 19 -4.16 -9.63 -16.74
N ASP A 20 -3.94 -10.92 -16.94
CA ASP A 20 -2.74 -11.44 -17.58
C ASP A 20 -2.67 -10.87 -19.02
N ILE A 21 -1.84 -9.85 -19.24
CA ILE A 21 -1.47 -9.41 -20.59
C ILE A 21 -0.40 -10.38 -21.10
N ASP A 22 -0.84 -11.47 -21.74
CA ASP A 22 0.02 -12.25 -22.63
C ASP A 22 0.19 -11.50 -23.96
N LEU A 23 1.39 -10.96 -24.18
CA LEU A 23 1.79 -10.33 -25.43
C LEU A 23 2.22 -11.39 -26.44
N THR A 24 1.28 -12.14 -27.03
CA THR A 24 1.43 -12.69 -28.39
C THR A 24 0.08 -13.04 -29.04
N GLU A 25 0.01 -12.84 -30.36
CA GLU A 25 -1.04 -13.29 -31.31
C GLU A 25 -2.16 -12.32 -31.73
N SER A 26 -1.78 -11.47 -32.69
CA SER A 26 -2.46 -11.13 -33.95
C SER A 26 -4.00 -11.23 -34.07
N CYS A 27 -4.63 -10.08 -34.33
CA CYS A 27 -5.85 -10.00 -35.12
C CYS A 27 -5.67 -9.07 -36.33
N ASN A 28 -5.73 -9.67 -37.52
CA ASN A 28 -5.89 -8.99 -38.80
C ASN A 28 -7.29 -8.35 -38.88
N GLY A 29 -7.35 -7.04 -39.11
CA GLY A 29 -8.61 -6.33 -39.37
C GLY A 29 -8.34 -4.99 -40.04
N MET A 30 -8.40 -4.97 -41.38
CA MET A 30 -8.25 -3.79 -42.23
C MET A 30 -9.23 -2.67 -41.87
N LEU A 31 -8.73 -1.44 -41.75
CA LEU A 31 -9.48 -0.23 -42.10
C LEU A 31 -8.53 0.83 -42.67
N ASP A 32 -8.77 1.18 -43.94
CA ASP A 32 -8.02 2.16 -44.75
C ASP A 32 -8.38 3.62 -44.39
N ILE A 33 -7.40 4.44 -43.97
CA ILE A 33 -7.39 5.91 -44.12
C ILE A 33 -5.92 6.38 -44.27
N PRO A 34 -5.56 7.27 -45.24
CA PRO A 34 -4.19 7.44 -45.71
C PRO A 34 -3.34 8.37 -44.84
N LEU A 35 -2.07 8.01 -44.63
CA LEU A 35 -1.01 8.90 -44.11
C LEU A 35 -0.09 9.34 -45.26
N PRO A 36 0.40 10.60 -45.27
CA PRO A 36 1.41 11.06 -46.22
C PRO A 36 2.83 10.63 -45.84
N ASP A 37 3.62 10.41 -46.88
CA ASP A 37 4.95 9.78 -46.93
C ASP A 37 6.03 10.31 -45.97
N GLY A 38 6.88 9.39 -45.49
CA GLY A 38 8.28 9.71 -45.19
C GLY A 38 9.00 8.79 -44.20
N VAL A 39 9.92 7.97 -44.74
CA VAL A 39 11.07 7.30 -44.11
C VAL A 39 10.93 5.81 -43.76
N PHE A 40 11.77 5.03 -44.46
CA PHE A 40 11.98 3.58 -44.38
C PHE A 40 12.95 3.22 -43.24
N ILE A 41 12.71 2.07 -42.58
CA ILE A 41 13.74 1.33 -41.82
C ILE A 41 13.88 -0.06 -42.47
N ALA A 42 15.11 -0.42 -42.83
CA ALA A 42 15.46 -1.74 -43.37
C ALA A 42 15.65 -2.76 -42.23
N PRO A 43 15.32 -4.05 -42.44
CA PRO A 43 15.55 -5.09 -41.45
C PRO A 43 16.96 -5.69 -41.64
N GLU A 44 17.73 -5.82 -40.56
CA GLU A 44 18.90 -6.70 -40.57
C GLU A 44 18.69 -7.98 -39.77
N THR A 45 19.19 -9.02 -40.40
CA THR A 45 18.97 -10.44 -40.17
C THR A 45 20.04 -11.06 -39.29
N SER A 46 19.63 -12.09 -38.55
CA SER A 46 20.40 -13.28 -38.11
C SER A 46 21.87 -13.45 -38.56
N ARG A 47 22.76 -13.80 -37.62
CA ARG A 47 23.55 -15.07 -37.58
C ARG A 47 24.72 -15.03 -36.55
N LEU A 48 24.76 -16.04 -35.66
CA LEU A 48 25.96 -16.61 -35.00
C LEU A 48 26.89 -17.28 -36.07
N PRO A 49 28.10 -17.86 -35.82
CA PRO A 49 28.83 -18.18 -34.56
C PRO A 49 30.39 -18.04 -34.59
N GLY A 50 31.06 -18.28 -33.44
CA GLY A 50 32.24 -19.18 -33.41
C GLY A 50 33.58 -18.71 -32.82
N ALA A 51 34.10 -19.57 -31.91
CA ALA A 51 35.51 -19.87 -31.58
C ALA A 51 36.30 -18.83 -30.74
N SER A 52 37.27 -19.16 -29.88
CA SER A 52 37.79 -20.38 -29.22
C SER A 52 39.01 -19.93 -28.37
N HIS A 53 39.30 -20.64 -27.27
CA HIS A 53 40.55 -20.74 -26.47
C HIS A 53 41.77 -19.85 -26.81
N LEU A 54 42.43 -19.32 -25.76
CA LEU A 54 43.89 -19.48 -25.52
C LEU A 54 44.25 -19.19 -24.05
N ASP A 55 45.07 -20.08 -23.47
CA ASP A 55 45.74 -19.99 -22.16
C ASP A 55 46.85 -18.93 -22.12
N GLY A 56 47.24 -18.49 -20.91
CA GLY A 56 48.55 -17.88 -20.67
C GLY A 56 48.66 -17.01 -19.41
N GLU A 57 49.21 -17.58 -18.34
CA GLU A 57 49.60 -16.88 -17.11
C GLU A 57 50.71 -15.83 -17.31
N GLY A 58 50.64 -14.75 -16.52
CA GLY A 58 51.81 -14.24 -15.79
C GLY A 58 52.49 -12.95 -16.28
N VAL A 59 51.91 -11.77 -15.99
CA VAL A 59 52.66 -10.59 -15.53
C VAL A 59 51.82 -9.79 -14.53
N THR A 60 52.30 -9.73 -13.29
CA THR A 60 51.84 -8.85 -12.21
C THR A 60 52.62 -7.54 -12.25
N THR A 61 51.95 -6.40 -12.06
CA THR A 61 52.48 -5.25 -11.29
C THR A 61 51.33 -4.37 -10.80
N ASP A 62 51.32 -4.12 -9.49
CA ASP A 62 50.54 -3.12 -8.76
C ASP A 62 50.59 -1.74 -9.43
N GLY A 63 49.45 -1.08 -9.52
CA GLY A 63 49.37 0.22 -10.21
C GLY A 63 48.17 1.08 -9.83
N GLU A 64 47.61 0.92 -8.63
CA GLU A 64 46.64 1.86 -8.09
C GLU A 64 47.06 2.29 -6.69
N HIS A 65 48.02 3.21 -6.59
CA HIS A 65 48.14 4.21 -5.52
C HIS A 65 49.22 5.23 -5.91
N LEU A 66 48.82 6.48 -6.13
CA LEU A 66 49.70 7.63 -5.96
C LEU A 66 49.08 8.51 -4.86
N VAL A 67 49.77 8.53 -3.73
CA VAL A 67 49.56 9.50 -2.65
C VAL A 67 50.34 10.75 -3.02
N PHE A 68 49.65 11.90 -3.05
CA PHE A 68 50.28 13.20 -2.87
C PHE A 68 49.54 13.95 -1.76
N GLU A 69 50.30 14.27 -0.72
CA GLU A 69 49.93 15.21 0.33
C GLU A 69 50.10 16.64 -0.22
N ASP A 70 49.00 17.35 -0.41
CA ASP A 70 48.68 18.70 0.10
C ASP A 70 47.57 19.34 -0.75
N GLU A 71 46.57 19.87 -0.05
CA GLU A 71 45.53 20.81 -0.51
C GLU A 71 44.87 20.60 -1.90
N GLY A 72 43.75 19.87 -1.89
CA GLY A 72 42.52 20.26 -2.60
C GLY A 72 42.43 20.15 -4.13
N TRP A 73 41.36 19.49 -4.57
CA TRP A 73 40.78 19.43 -5.93
C TRP A 73 41.30 18.34 -6.88
N ALA A 74 40.37 17.48 -7.34
CA ALA A 74 40.52 16.61 -8.49
C ALA A 74 39.51 17.02 -9.58
N LEU A 75 39.97 17.05 -10.83
CA LEU A 75 39.15 17.31 -12.03
C LEU A 75 38.94 15.98 -12.76
N TYR A 76 37.69 15.56 -12.96
CA TYR A 76 37.37 14.41 -13.81
C TYR A 76 37.00 14.88 -15.22
N SER A 77 37.65 14.31 -16.23
CA SER A 77 37.27 14.43 -17.64
C SER A 77 36.52 13.18 -18.05
N LEU A 78 35.19 13.25 -18.17
CA LEU A 78 34.42 12.23 -18.89
C LEU A 78 34.47 12.57 -20.39
N GLY A 79 35.18 11.74 -21.15
CA GLY A 79 35.13 11.79 -22.60
C GLY A 79 33.75 11.34 -23.10
N THR A 80 33.12 12.15 -23.95
CA THR A 80 31.86 11.81 -24.60
C THR A 80 32.12 11.30 -26.01
N GLU A 81 31.69 10.07 -26.32
CA GLU A 81 31.32 9.70 -27.68
C GLU A 81 29.92 10.27 -27.99
N GLU A 82 29.69 10.52 -29.28
CA GLU A 82 28.74 11.46 -29.86
C GLU A 82 27.28 11.34 -29.37
N GLY A 83 26.68 12.49 -29.00
CA GLY A 83 25.25 12.71 -29.27
C GLY A 83 24.27 12.88 -28.10
N ARG A 84 24.69 13.11 -26.85
CA ARG A 84 23.79 13.57 -25.77
C ARG A 84 24.44 14.62 -24.86
N LEU A 85 23.74 15.72 -24.60
CA LEU A 85 24.11 16.70 -23.56
C LEU A 85 23.82 16.08 -22.18
N PRO A 86 24.72 16.21 -21.19
CA PRO A 86 24.41 15.80 -19.83
C PRO A 86 23.46 16.82 -19.18
N THR A 87 22.28 16.37 -18.77
CA THR A 87 21.45 17.06 -17.78
C THR A 87 21.95 16.71 -16.39
N GLY A 88 22.70 17.63 -15.78
CA GLY A 88 23.15 17.50 -14.40
C GLY A 88 24.30 18.45 -14.09
N LEU A 89 23.99 19.63 -13.56
CA LEU A 89 24.99 20.48 -12.93
C LEU A 89 24.98 20.14 -11.44
N GLN A 90 26.01 19.44 -10.96
CA GLN A 90 26.29 19.37 -9.52
C GLN A 90 27.19 20.55 -9.16
N VAL A 91 26.71 21.44 -8.29
CA VAL A 91 27.53 22.50 -7.69
C VAL A 91 28.01 21.98 -6.35
N VAL A 92 29.32 21.79 -6.21
CA VAL A 92 29.97 21.52 -4.92
C VAL A 92 30.72 22.78 -4.50
N ALA A 93 30.26 23.35 -3.38
CA ALA A 93 30.84 24.44 -2.59
C ALA A 93 30.67 25.89 -3.05
N SER A 94 30.56 26.76 -2.03
CA SER A 94 30.31 28.20 -2.09
C SER A 94 31.48 28.98 -2.69
N GLY A 95 31.20 29.82 -3.70
CA GLY A 95 32.13 30.80 -4.24
C GLY A 95 31.49 31.58 -5.39
N SER A 96 31.89 32.83 -5.58
CA SER A 96 31.42 33.67 -6.69
C SER A 96 32.03 33.20 -8.02
N TYR A 97 31.20 32.84 -8.99
CA TYR A 97 31.66 32.48 -10.34
C TYR A 97 31.29 33.57 -11.33
N TRP A 98 32.23 33.91 -12.21
CA TRP A 98 31.97 34.67 -13.43
C TRP A 98 31.69 33.68 -14.55
N ILE A 99 30.49 33.74 -15.13
CA ILE A 99 30.15 32.99 -16.33
C ILE A 99 30.34 33.92 -17.52
N GLY A 100 31.38 33.66 -18.32
CA GLY A 100 31.56 34.31 -19.61
C GLY A 100 30.91 33.48 -20.71
N LEU A 101 29.98 34.08 -21.46
CA LEU A 101 29.55 33.56 -22.76
C LEU A 101 30.25 34.37 -23.87
N PRO A 102 30.63 33.73 -24.99
CA PRO A 102 31.32 34.41 -26.08
C PRO A 102 30.35 35.30 -26.85
N ASP A 103 30.84 36.48 -27.20
CA ASP A 103 30.22 37.51 -28.02
C ASP A 103 28.97 38.17 -27.42
N TYR A 104 29.14 39.24 -26.62
CA TYR A 104 28.43 40.53 -26.68
C TYR A 104 28.93 41.46 -25.54
N ASP A 105 29.15 42.74 -25.86
CA ASP A 105 29.63 43.78 -24.93
C ASP A 105 28.66 44.02 -23.75
N LEU A 106 29.21 44.08 -22.54
CA LEU A 106 28.47 44.26 -21.28
C LEU A 106 28.20 45.73 -20.97
N GLY A 107 26.93 46.09 -20.75
CA GLY A 107 26.52 47.33 -20.07
C GLY A 107 25.80 47.02 -18.76
N CYS A 108 26.09 47.79 -17.71
CA CYS A 108 25.44 47.67 -16.40
C CYS A 108 24.01 48.25 -16.44
N TRP A 109 23.04 47.51 -15.91
CA TRP A 109 21.66 47.98 -15.73
C TRP A 109 21.37 48.16 -14.25
N GLU A 110 20.83 49.32 -13.87
CA GLU A 110 20.42 49.63 -12.51
C GLU A 110 18.89 49.81 -12.48
N TRP A 111 18.20 49.04 -11.63
CA TRP A 111 16.76 49.15 -11.44
C TRP A 111 16.43 50.25 -10.41
N ARG A 112 15.46 51.09 -10.73
CA ARG A 112 14.91 52.10 -9.80
C ARG A 112 13.40 52.28 -10.00
N GLY A 113 12.57 51.69 -9.13
CA GLY A 113 11.16 52.09 -8.97
C GLY A 113 10.22 50.97 -8.51
N PRO A 114 9.19 51.23 -7.70
CA PRO A 114 8.41 50.19 -7.03
C PRO A 114 7.47 49.41 -7.97
N PHE A 115 7.15 48.18 -7.59
CA PHE A 115 6.21 47.29 -8.30
C PHE A 115 4.79 47.87 -8.33
N THR A 116 4.06 47.63 -9.43
CA THR A 116 2.61 47.90 -9.53
C THR A 116 1.87 46.64 -9.97
N ASP A 117 0.62 46.51 -9.55
CA ASP A 117 -0.23 45.29 -9.61
C ASP A 117 -0.65 44.81 -11.01
N SER A 118 0.02 45.25 -12.08
CA SER A 118 -0.32 44.85 -13.47
C SER A 118 0.75 44.02 -14.18
N GLY A 119 1.81 43.58 -13.49
CA GLY A 119 2.73 42.54 -13.98
C GLY A 119 3.59 42.89 -15.21
N ALA A 120 3.57 44.13 -15.69
CA ALA A 120 4.41 44.57 -16.80
C ALA A 120 5.62 45.37 -16.29
N VAL A 121 6.84 44.89 -16.56
CA VAL A 121 8.09 45.62 -16.32
C VAL A 121 8.58 46.20 -17.64
N SER A 122 8.89 47.49 -17.68
CA SER A 122 9.47 48.16 -18.85
C SER A 122 10.89 48.65 -18.54
N PHE A 123 11.86 48.31 -19.39
CA PHE A 123 13.23 48.82 -19.31
C PHE A 123 13.49 49.84 -20.42
N TRP A 124 14.25 50.89 -20.11
CA TRP A 124 14.59 51.97 -21.04
C TRP A 124 16.09 51.95 -21.36
N HIS A 125 16.43 52.00 -22.65
CA HIS A 125 17.75 52.40 -23.12
C HIS A 125 17.63 53.18 -24.43
N ASP A 126 18.34 54.32 -24.49
CA ASP A 126 18.51 55.27 -25.60
C ASP A 126 17.61 55.03 -26.83
N GLY A 127 16.37 55.51 -26.71
CA GLY A 127 15.58 55.95 -27.87
C GLY A 127 14.90 54.90 -28.75
N ALA A 128 14.83 53.63 -28.37
CA ALA A 128 14.03 52.63 -29.11
C ALA A 128 13.24 51.69 -28.19
N SER A 129 11.95 51.52 -28.48
CA SER A 129 11.09 50.50 -27.87
C SER A 129 11.05 49.26 -28.75
N TYR A 130 11.27 48.07 -28.17
CA TYR A 130 11.04 46.79 -28.84
C TYR A 130 9.98 45.99 -28.09
N SER A 131 8.97 45.50 -28.81
CA SER A 131 8.03 44.47 -28.35
C SER A 131 8.27 43.19 -29.14
N ASN A 132 8.28 42.05 -28.46
CA ASN A 132 8.27 40.72 -29.08
C ASN A 132 6.95 40.04 -28.69
N ASP A 133 6.18 39.63 -29.69
CA ASP A 133 4.84 39.03 -29.58
C ASP A 133 4.83 37.50 -29.38
N ASN A 134 5.99 36.85 -29.13
CA ASN A 134 6.01 35.40 -28.89
C ASN A 134 6.27 35.11 -27.42
N GLY A 135 5.16 34.98 -26.68
CA GLY A 135 5.13 34.55 -25.29
C GLY A 135 5.76 33.16 -25.10
N ASN A 136 6.98 33.15 -24.60
CA ASN A 136 7.54 32.14 -23.69
C ASN A 136 8.97 32.56 -23.33
N LEU A 137 9.10 33.27 -22.21
CA LEU A 137 10.36 33.46 -21.50
C LEU A 137 10.09 33.31 -20.02
N SER A 138 10.58 32.22 -19.44
CA SER A 138 10.64 32.01 -18.00
C SER A 138 11.85 32.76 -17.47
N TRP A 139 11.67 33.69 -16.54
CA TRP A 139 12.76 34.38 -15.85
C TRP A 139 12.95 33.79 -14.46
N ILE A 140 14.18 33.42 -14.11
CA ILE A 140 14.57 33.07 -12.74
C ILE A 140 14.98 34.36 -12.04
N ILE A 141 14.20 34.79 -11.04
CA ILE A 141 14.61 35.86 -10.12
C ILE A 141 15.48 35.21 -9.06
N LEU A 142 16.78 35.53 -9.04
CA LEU A 142 17.66 35.18 -7.93
C LEU A 142 17.52 36.27 -6.86
N ALA A 143 16.79 35.97 -5.78
CA ALA A 143 16.82 36.78 -4.56
C ALA A 143 18.08 36.41 -3.75
N GLU A 144 18.78 37.40 -3.20
CA GLU A 144 20.04 37.24 -2.46
C GLU A 144 19.91 36.51 -1.11
N ASP A 145 18.70 36.08 -0.72
CA ASP A 145 18.47 35.23 0.45
C ASP A 145 18.34 33.76 0.03
N ALA A 146 19.50 33.12 -0.18
CA ALA A 146 19.65 31.72 -0.58
C ALA A 146 19.18 30.67 0.46
N LEU A 147 18.39 31.07 1.47
CA LEU A 147 17.84 30.19 2.51
C LEU A 147 16.38 29.76 2.25
N THR A 148 15.74 30.22 1.17
CA THR A 148 14.31 29.94 0.92
C THR A 148 14.01 29.20 -0.40
N LEU A 149 15.01 28.92 -1.24
CA LEU A 149 14.77 28.35 -2.59
C LEU A 149 15.24 26.89 -2.78
N GLU A 150 16.05 26.33 -1.89
CA GLU A 150 16.31 24.87 -1.89
C GLU A 150 15.11 24.03 -1.36
N ASN A 151 14.11 24.70 -0.79
CA ASN A 151 12.87 24.08 -0.29
C ASN A 151 11.72 24.04 -1.32
N ALA A 152 11.97 24.47 -2.56
CA ALA A 152 10.94 24.61 -3.60
C ALA A 152 11.20 23.69 -4.79
N LYS A 153 10.95 22.39 -4.60
CA LYS A 153 10.69 21.33 -5.60
C LYS A 153 10.38 20.04 -4.79
N VAL A 154 9.29 19.30 -4.93
CA VAL A 154 8.12 19.30 -5.83
C VAL A 154 6.93 18.85 -4.95
N HIS A 155 5.98 19.73 -4.67
CA HIS A 155 4.61 19.26 -4.43
C HIS A 155 4.07 18.97 -5.83
N SER A 156 4.20 17.73 -6.31
CA SER A 156 3.39 17.33 -7.46
C SER A 156 2.02 17.09 -6.88
N LYS A 157 1.16 18.11 -6.98
CA LYS A 157 -0.27 17.80 -7.06
C LYS A 157 -0.40 16.90 -8.27
N ASP A 158 -0.84 15.67 -8.06
CA ASP A 158 -1.22 14.82 -9.17
C ASP A 158 -2.27 15.61 -9.97
N GLU A 159 -2.08 15.77 -11.28
CA GLU A 159 -2.94 16.65 -12.09
C GLU A 159 -4.40 16.15 -12.13
N ASN A 160 -4.65 14.95 -11.59
CA ASN A 160 -5.97 14.35 -11.43
C ASN A 160 -6.40 14.11 -9.97
N ASP A 161 -5.60 14.46 -8.95
CA ASP A 161 -5.93 14.15 -7.54
C ASP A 161 -5.30 15.17 -6.57
N GLU A 162 -6.12 15.85 -5.75
CA GLU A 162 -5.71 16.94 -4.84
C GLU A 162 -4.87 16.48 -3.62
N ALA A 163 -4.11 15.39 -3.74
CA ALA A 163 -3.34 14.81 -2.64
C ALA A 163 -1.93 15.44 -2.51
N LEU A 164 -1.47 15.55 -1.27
CA LEU A 164 -0.08 15.89 -0.93
C LEU A 164 0.72 14.60 -0.74
N ILE A 165 1.90 14.53 -1.36
CA ILE A 165 2.87 13.44 -1.14
C ILE A 165 4.10 14.00 -0.41
N THR A 166 4.54 13.29 0.63
CA THR A 166 5.74 13.59 1.41
C THR A 166 6.43 12.29 1.83
N THR A 167 7.64 12.36 2.39
CA THR A 167 8.31 11.20 2.99
C THR A 167 8.61 11.46 4.46
N ILE A 168 8.58 10.40 5.28
CA ILE A 168 9.04 10.40 6.67
C ILE A 168 10.28 9.51 6.78
N PHE A 169 11.26 9.87 7.60
CA PHE A 169 12.41 9.02 7.85
C PHE A 169 12.15 8.11 9.04
N SER A 170 12.24 6.80 8.85
CA SER A 170 12.19 5.82 9.93
C SER A 170 13.60 5.47 10.36
N GLU A 171 13.98 5.85 11.58
CA GLU A 171 15.28 5.49 12.16
C GLU A 171 15.44 3.97 12.28
N ASP A 172 14.37 3.27 12.67
CA ASP A 172 14.38 1.81 12.87
C ASP A 172 14.54 1.04 11.55
N LEU A 173 14.04 1.59 10.43
CA LEU A 173 14.25 1.01 9.10
C LEU A 173 15.53 1.53 8.41
N GLY A 174 16.08 2.64 8.90
CA GLY A 174 17.18 3.35 8.25
C GLY A 174 16.81 3.88 6.85
N THR A 175 15.54 4.15 6.60
CA THR A 175 15.03 4.52 5.27
C THR A 175 13.80 5.42 5.33
N GLU A 176 13.42 5.97 4.17
CA GLU A 176 12.24 6.82 4.03
C GLU A 176 10.99 6.01 3.68
N VAL A 177 9.86 6.39 4.28
CA VAL A 177 8.53 5.87 3.98
C VAL A 177 7.72 6.97 3.30
N ALA A 178 7.18 6.69 2.13
CA ALA A 178 6.33 7.63 1.40
C ALA A 178 4.92 7.67 2.00
N ILE A 179 4.41 8.89 2.16
CA ILE A 179 3.11 9.21 2.76
C ILE A 179 2.31 10.04 1.75
N ARG A 180 1.04 9.69 1.58
CA ARG A 180 0.06 10.45 0.81
C ARG A 180 -1.05 10.93 1.74
N ILE A 181 -1.41 12.21 1.61
CA ILE A 181 -2.41 12.89 2.42
C ILE A 181 -3.47 13.46 1.49
N ILE A 182 -4.73 13.05 1.67
CA ILE A 182 -5.88 13.76 1.11
C ILE A 182 -6.40 14.69 2.19
N GLU A 183 -6.41 15.99 1.89
CA GLU A 183 -7.01 16.99 2.76
C GLU A 183 -8.53 16.99 2.61
N PRO A 184 -9.28 17.24 3.70
CA PRO A 184 -10.71 17.37 3.59
C PRO A 184 -11.13 18.62 2.84
N THR A 185 -12.32 18.60 2.25
CA THR A 185 -12.86 19.78 1.56
C THR A 185 -13.44 20.81 2.54
N LYS A 186 -13.58 20.44 3.83
CA LYS A 186 -14.13 21.25 4.92
C LYS A 186 -13.71 20.71 6.29
N GLU A 187 -13.67 21.58 7.29
CA GLU A 187 -13.53 21.13 8.69
C GLU A 187 -14.70 20.21 9.07
N ARG A 188 -14.41 19.11 9.77
CA ARG A 188 -15.48 18.31 10.41
C ARG A 188 -16.10 19.07 11.58
N TYR A 189 -15.24 19.69 12.38
CA TYR A 189 -15.60 20.41 13.58
C TYR A 189 -15.29 21.89 13.35
N SER A 190 -16.33 22.68 13.09
CA SER A 190 -16.18 24.07 12.66
C SER A 190 -15.40 24.90 13.68
N GLY A 191 -14.30 25.52 13.21
CA GLY A 191 -13.37 26.30 14.00
C GLY A 191 -12.35 25.49 14.80
N GLU A 192 -12.38 24.16 14.72
CA GLU A 192 -11.47 23.25 15.45
C GLU A 192 -10.57 22.48 14.48
N GLY A 193 -11.11 21.94 13.38
CA GLY A 193 -10.36 21.17 12.40
C GLY A 193 -11.05 19.89 11.95
N ALA A 194 -10.24 18.92 11.53
CA ALA A 194 -10.69 17.62 11.02
C ALA A 194 -9.89 16.45 11.64
N PRO A 195 -10.53 15.33 11.98
CA PRO A 195 -9.82 14.13 12.44
C PRO A 195 -8.95 13.54 11.32
N VAL A 196 -7.99 12.71 11.71
CA VAL A 196 -7.08 12.01 10.78
C VAL A 196 -7.39 10.52 10.79
N VAL A 197 -7.51 9.92 9.60
CA VAL A 197 -7.67 8.48 9.43
C VAL A 197 -6.51 7.94 8.62
N VAL A 198 -5.75 7.02 9.21
CA VAL A 198 -4.75 6.22 8.51
C VAL A 198 -5.47 5.04 7.86
N VAL A 199 -5.40 4.94 6.54
CA VAL A 199 -5.95 3.83 5.77
C VAL A 199 -4.88 2.77 5.58
N ALA A 200 -5.11 1.58 6.11
CA ALA A 200 -4.18 0.46 5.97
C ALA A 200 -4.12 -0.01 4.50
N SER A 201 -2.90 -0.17 3.97
CA SER A 201 -2.67 -0.56 2.58
C SER A 201 -2.84 -2.08 2.36
N GLY A 202 -3.17 -2.48 1.13
CA GLY A 202 -3.20 -3.88 0.70
C GLY A 202 -1.79 -4.48 0.67
N TRP A 203 -1.66 -5.79 0.90
CA TRP A 203 -0.33 -6.43 1.01
C TRP A 203 -0.15 -7.75 0.26
N PHE A 204 -1.21 -8.42 -0.19
CA PHE A 204 -1.08 -9.58 -1.10
C PHE A 204 -2.14 -9.62 -2.20
N ALA A 205 -3.21 -8.85 -2.07
CA ALA A 205 -4.26 -8.71 -3.06
C ALA A 205 -4.59 -7.23 -3.25
N GLY A 206 -4.95 -6.86 -4.48
CA GLY A 206 -5.29 -5.48 -4.84
C GLY A 206 -4.11 -4.51 -4.81
N VAL A 207 -4.42 -3.23 -4.63
CA VAL A 207 -3.44 -2.13 -4.68
C VAL A 207 -2.50 -2.19 -3.47
N THR A 208 -1.20 -2.36 -3.76
CA THR A 208 -0.10 -2.34 -2.77
C THR A 208 0.63 -1.00 -2.76
N GLY A 209 0.31 -0.12 -3.73
CA GLY A 209 0.64 1.30 -3.74
C GLY A 209 -0.20 2.11 -2.74
N PHE A 210 -0.33 3.42 -2.97
CA PHE A 210 -1.20 4.22 -2.12
C PHE A 210 -2.65 3.76 -2.25
N ASN A 211 -3.42 3.94 -1.18
CA ASN A 211 -4.84 3.65 -1.25
C ASN A 211 -5.61 4.84 -1.85
N TYR A 212 -6.12 4.66 -3.08
CA TYR A 212 -6.94 5.66 -3.78
C TYR A 212 -8.44 5.38 -3.68
N LYS A 213 -8.84 4.20 -3.20
CA LYS A 213 -10.26 3.81 -3.15
C LYS A 213 -11.01 4.45 -2.00
N PHE A 214 -10.32 4.70 -0.88
CA PHE A 214 -10.94 5.25 0.32
C PHE A 214 -10.65 6.75 0.43
N ASP A 215 -11.62 7.57 -0.01
CA ASP A 215 -11.60 9.01 0.20
C ASP A 215 -12.76 9.44 1.10
N PHE A 216 -12.41 10.19 2.15
CA PHE A 216 -13.30 10.66 3.20
C PHE A 216 -13.25 12.19 3.35
N SER A 217 -12.60 12.85 2.39
CA SER A 217 -12.38 14.29 2.36
C SER A 217 -13.70 15.08 2.42
N GLU A 218 -14.74 14.62 1.72
CA GLU A 218 -16.05 15.28 1.65
C GLU A 218 -16.79 15.36 2.99
N ILE A 219 -16.54 14.41 3.89
CA ILE A 219 -17.15 14.38 5.23
C ILE A 219 -16.28 15.04 6.30
N GLY A 220 -15.14 15.62 5.90
CA GLY A 220 -14.27 16.41 6.75
C GLY A 220 -13.16 15.63 7.45
N VAL A 221 -12.60 14.59 6.82
CA VAL A 221 -11.52 13.77 7.40
C VAL A 221 -10.24 13.92 6.59
N HIS A 222 -9.09 14.07 7.25
CA HIS A 222 -7.80 13.89 6.59
C HIS A 222 -7.56 12.40 6.37
N VAL A 223 -7.29 12.00 5.13
CA VAL A 223 -6.97 10.61 4.80
C VAL A 223 -5.48 10.48 4.60
N VAL A 224 -4.83 9.65 5.41
CA VAL A 224 -3.40 9.34 5.28
C VAL A 224 -3.25 7.91 4.80
N SER A 225 -2.45 7.72 3.75
CA SER A 225 -2.02 6.40 3.26
C SER A 225 -0.51 6.40 3.09
N TYR A 226 0.08 5.22 2.99
CA TYR A 226 1.52 5.03 2.96
C TYR A 226 1.90 3.88 2.02
N LEU A 227 3.14 3.90 1.56
CA LEU A 227 3.74 2.81 0.79
C LEU A 227 4.52 1.87 1.70
N TRP A 228 4.35 0.56 1.50
CA TRP A 228 5.17 -0.44 2.18
C TRP A 228 6.65 -0.28 1.83
N PRO A 229 7.59 -0.69 2.71
CA PRO A 229 9.01 -0.65 2.40
C PRO A 229 9.32 -1.35 1.06
N GLY A 230 10.20 -0.77 0.26
CA GLY A 230 10.63 -1.30 -1.04
C GLY A 230 9.57 -1.24 -2.15
N THR A 231 8.42 -0.61 -1.91
CA THR A 231 7.37 -0.43 -2.93
C THR A 231 7.35 0.97 -3.52
N ALA A 232 6.75 1.09 -4.69
CA ALA A 232 6.56 2.33 -5.41
C ALA A 232 5.10 2.45 -5.84
N ASP A 233 4.67 3.69 -6.05
CA ASP A 233 3.37 4.03 -6.59
C ASP A 233 3.49 4.44 -8.06
N ASP A 234 2.43 4.30 -8.84
CA ASP A 234 2.37 4.72 -10.25
C ASP A 234 2.60 6.23 -10.42
N ALA A 235 2.29 7.04 -9.40
CA ALA A 235 2.60 8.47 -9.35
C ALA A 235 4.11 8.76 -9.16
N GLY A 236 4.94 7.73 -9.02
CA GLY A 236 6.40 7.84 -8.90
C GLY A 236 6.93 8.03 -7.48
N ALA A 237 6.05 8.00 -6.47
CA ALA A 237 6.45 7.97 -5.07
C ALA A 237 7.07 6.61 -4.72
N VAL A 238 8.08 6.60 -3.84
CA VAL A 238 8.82 5.38 -3.48
C VAL A 238 9.11 5.37 -1.98
N SER A 239 8.85 4.23 -1.34
CA SER A 239 9.41 3.92 -0.02
C SER A 239 10.70 3.13 -0.18
N GLY A 240 11.73 3.45 0.59
CA GLY A 240 12.94 2.65 0.64
C GLY A 240 12.75 1.35 1.44
N GLY A 241 13.83 0.58 1.65
CA GLY A 241 13.77 -0.71 2.36
C GLY A 241 13.35 -1.88 1.47
N SER A 242 12.84 -2.95 2.09
CA SER A 242 12.45 -4.19 1.43
C SER A 242 11.05 -4.62 1.82
N TRP A 243 10.26 -5.04 0.84
CA TRP A 243 8.88 -5.45 1.09
C TRP A 243 8.82 -6.84 1.71
N ASP A 244 8.34 -6.91 2.95
CA ASP A 244 8.20 -8.15 3.71
C ASP A 244 6.72 -8.53 3.94
N TYR A 245 5.77 -7.99 3.16
CA TYR A 245 4.39 -8.47 3.15
C TYR A 245 3.72 -8.48 4.55
N VAL A 246 3.68 -7.35 5.25
CA VAL A 246 3.16 -7.23 6.64
C VAL A 246 4.03 -7.99 7.65
N GLY A 247 5.31 -8.19 7.32
CA GLY A 247 6.33 -8.60 8.29
C GLY A 247 6.78 -7.44 9.19
N PRO A 248 7.81 -7.67 10.02
CA PRO A 248 8.32 -6.68 10.96
C PRO A 248 8.61 -5.29 10.37
N ASP A 249 9.22 -5.21 9.19
CA ASP A 249 9.61 -3.94 8.58
C ASP A 249 8.37 -3.18 8.07
N SER A 250 7.41 -3.90 7.49
CA SER A 250 6.10 -3.34 7.14
C SER A 250 5.37 -2.79 8.36
N LEU A 251 5.37 -3.50 9.49
CA LEU A 251 4.73 -3.03 10.72
C LEU A 251 5.41 -1.78 11.28
N ILE A 252 6.74 -1.67 11.19
CA ILE A 252 7.46 -0.44 11.57
C ILE A 252 7.07 0.72 10.64
N ALA A 253 7.01 0.52 9.33
CA ALA A 253 6.59 1.57 8.40
C ALA A 253 5.17 2.07 8.68
N MET A 254 4.25 1.15 8.99
CA MET A 254 2.88 1.50 9.40
C MET A 254 2.87 2.26 10.72
N ARG A 255 3.68 1.83 11.72
CA ARG A 255 3.84 2.54 13.00
C ARG A 255 4.29 3.98 12.77
N GLU A 256 5.33 4.21 11.98
CA GLU A 256 5.82 5.57 11.70
C GLU A 256 4.79 6.42 10.96
N SER A 257 4.04 5.84 10.03
CA SER A 257 2.94 6.53 9.35
C SER A 257 1.84 6.99 10.32
N ILE A 258 1.53 6.17 11.34
CA ILE A 258 0.60 6.53 12.41
C ILE A 258 1.19 7.62 13.30
N ARG A 259 2.45 7.52 13.70
CA ARG A 259 3.13 8.54 14.53
C ARG A 259 3.22 9.89 13.84
N PHE A 260 3.45 9.91 12.52
CA PHE A 260 3.38 11.13 11.72
C PHE A 260 1.96 11.73 11.74
N SER A 261 0.93 10.89 11.62
CA SER A 261 -0.48 11.31 11.69
C SER A 261 -0.89 11.83 13.07
N LEU A 262 -0.27 11.31 14.13
CA LEU A 262 -0.38 11.80 15.52
C LEU A 262 0.41 13.10 15.76
N GLY A 263 1.13 13.61 14.76
CA GLY A 263 1.99 14.79 14.91
C GLY A 263 3.20 14.56 15.81
N GLU A 264 3.63 13.31 16.03
CA GLU A 264 4.74 12.98 16.92
C GLU A 264 6.11 13.07 16.23
N ILE A 265 6.14 12.83 14.92
CA ILE A 265 7.35 12.88 14.11
C ILE A 265 7.13 13.80 12.90
N PRO A 266 8.17 14.52 12.45
CA PRO A 266 8.09 15.32 11.24
C PRO A 266 8.36 14.46 9.99
N ASN A 267 8.05 15.03 8.83
CA ASN A 267 8.58 14.56 7.56
C ASN A 267 10.09 14.84 7.43
N VAL A 268 10.72 14.38 6.34
CA VAL A 268 12.17 14.57 6.10
C VAL A 268 12.60 16.04 6.00
N ARG A 269 11.66 16.96 5.83
CA ARG A 269 11.89 18.42 5.81
C ARG A 269 11.75 19.06 7.19
N GLY A 270 11.52 18.27 8.23
CA GLY A 270 11.30 18.76 9.59
C GLY A 270 9.91 19.34 9.83
N MET A 271 8.95 19.11 8.93
CA MET A 271 7.58 19.64 9.05
C MET A 271 6.60 18.57 9.55
N TYR A 272 5.74 18.93 10.49
CA TYR A 272 4.65 18.09 11.00
C TYR A 272 3.41 18.18 10.10
N ILE A 273 2.46 17.25 10.31
CA ILE A 273 1.24 17.17 9.48
C ILE A 273 0.41 18.47 9.51
N ASP A 274 0.36 19.17 10.64
CA ASP A 274 -0.34 20.44 10.83
C ASP A 274 0.37 21.64 10.17
N GLU A 275 1.65 21.51 9.83
CA GLU A 275 2.43 22.53 9.14
C GLU A 275 2.35 22.40 7.61
N ILE A 276 1.90 21.25 7.10
CA ILE A 276 1.83 20.97 5.65
C ILE A 276 0.41 20.89 5.11
N THR A 277 -0.60 20.88 5.98
CA THR A 277 -2.02 20.85 5.61
C THR A 277 -2.67 22.22 5.82
N THR A 278 -3.72 22.51 5.04
CA THR A 278 -4.47 23.77 5.08
C THR A 278 -5.61 23.74 6.09
N ILE A 279 -6.31 22.61 6.22
CA ILE A 279 -7.26 22.38 7.30
C ILE A 279 -6.50 21.78 8.47
N THR A 280 -6.72 22.31 9.67
CA THR A 280 -6.04 21.84 10.88
C THR A 280 -6.36 20.36 11.14
N PRO A 281 -5.36 19.47 11.15
CA PRO A 281 -5.55 18.08 11.52
C PRO A 281 -5.64 17.99 13.04
N LEU A 282 -6.66 17.29 13.54
CA LEU A 282 -6.83 16.98 14.96
C LEU A 282 -5.96 15.77 15.30
N THR A 283 -4.69 16.01 15.60
CA THR A 283 -3.69 14.99 15.92
C THR A 283 -3.95 14.27 17.24
N ASP A 284 -4.88 14.75 18.07
CA ASP A 284 -5.43 14.06 19.24
C ASP A 284 -6.68 13.22 18.92
N ASN A 285 -7.09 13.17 17.65
CA ASN A 285 -8.23 12.41 17.14
C ASN A 285 -7.85 11.64 15.87
N VAL A 286 -6.87 10.76 16.03
CA VAL A 286 -6.36 9.88 14.97
C VAL A 286 -6.91 8.47 15.15
N GLY A 287 -7.33 7.86 14.05
CA GLY A 287 -7.69 6.44 14.04
C GLY A 287 -7.27 5.73 12.76
N ILE A 288 -7.58 4.43 12.72
CA ILE A 288 -7.18 3.54 11.63
C ILE A 288 -8.42 2.96 10.98
N TYR A 289 -8.47 2.96 9.66
CA TYR A 289 -9.45 2.22 8.88
C TYR A 289 -8.76 1.11 8.09
N ALA A 290 -9.32 -0.08 8.14
CA ALA A 290 -8.84 -1.22 7.38
C ALA A 290 -9.99 -2.15 6.99
N SER A 291 -9.90 -2.75 5.81
CA SER A 291 -10.94 -3.66 5.28
C SER A 291 -10.29 -4.87 4.64
N SER A 292 -10.66 -6.07 5.05
CA SER A 292 -10.08 -7.35 4.62
C SER A 292 -8.65 -7.55 5.15
N HIS A 293 -7.76 -8.13 4.36
CA HIS A 293 -6.39 -8.42 4.75
C HIS A 293 -5.52 -7.24 5.26
N PRO A 294 -5.69 -5.96 4.85
CA PRO A 294 -5.03 -4.82 5.50
C PRO A 294 -5.32 -4.71 7.00
N GLY A 295 -6.48 -5.20 7.45
CA GLY A 295 -6.86 -5.15 8.86
C GLY A 295 -6.03 -6.05 9.77
N VAL A 296 -5.35 -7.03 9.19
CA VAL A 296 -4.33 -7.82 9.89
C VAL A 296 -3.16 -6.93 10.23
N GLY A 297 -2.63 -6.18 9.27
CA GLY A 297 -1.54 -5.22 9.50
C GLY A 297 -1.93 -4.19 10.55
N ALA A 298 -3.14 -3.63 10.46
CA ALA A 298 -3.67 -2.69 11.46
C ALA A 298 -3.76 -3.30 12.88
N THR A 299 -4.17 -4.57 12.98
CA THR A 299 -4.28 -5.25 14.27
C THR A 299 -2.90 -5.61 14.83
N LEU A 300 -1.98 -6.03 13.97
CA LEU A 300 -0.64 -6.42 14.37
C LEU A 300 0.21 -5.21 14.76
N VAL A 301 0.17 -4.10 14.01
CA VAL A 301 0.96 -2.90 14.35
C VAL A 301 0.58 -2.36 15.73
N LEU A 302 -0.71 -2.32 16.05
CA LEU A 302 -1.19 -1.87 17.36
C LEU A 302 -0.87 -2.90 18.46
N GLY A 303 -0.91 -4.20 18.16
CA GLY A 303 -0.51 -5.24 19.11
C GLY A 303 0.98 -5.22 19.44
N HIS A 304 1.84 -5.03 18.43
CA HIS A 304 3.30 -5.07 18.57
C HIS A 304 3.91 -3.73 19.00
N HIS A 305 3.30 -2.60 18.63
CA HIS A 305 3.84 -1.26 18.86
C HIS A 305 2.90 -0.33 19.64
N GLY A 306 1.85 -0.88 20.27
CA GLY A 306 0.85 -0.11 21.00
C GLY A 306 1.41 0.77 22.11
N ASP A 307 2.56 0.41 22.69
CA ASP A 307 3.27 1.20 23.71
C ASP A 307 3.76 2.57 23.20
N THR A 308 3.98 2.66 21.88
CA THR A 308 4.32 3.90 21.17
C THR A 308 3.13 4.54 20.46
N LEU A 309 1.95 3.89 20.48
CA LEU A 309 0.75 4.31 19.75
C LEU A 309 -0.44 4.56 20.69
N GLY A 310 -0.17 4.85 21.97
CA GLY A 310 -1.15 5.03 23.04
C GLY A 310 -2.23 6.08 22.77
N ASP A 311 -1.94 7.02 21.86
CA ASP A 311 -2.86 8.11 21.51
C ASP A 311 -3.82 7.80 20.36
N VAL A 312 -3.70 6.65 19.69
CA VAL A 312 -4.68 6.21 18.69
C VAL A 312 -6.06 6.03 19.35
N LYS A 313 -7.06 6.75 18.85
CA LYS A 313 -8.39 6.80 19.49
C LYS A 313 -9.30 5.67 19.02
N PHE A 314 -9.18 5.23 17.78
CA PHE A 314 -10.04 4.20 17.24
C PHE A 314 -9.41 3.34 16.15
N LEU A 315 -9.87 2.09 16.07
CA LEU A 315 -9.66 1.16 14.96
C LEU A 315 -11.01 0.78 14.38
N ILE A 316 -11.14 0.84 13.07
CA ILE A 316 -12.30 0.30 12.37
C ILE A 316 -11.86 -0.75 11.38
N GLY A 317 -12.32 -1.97 11.63
CA GLY A 317 -12.01 -3.14 10.82
C GLY A 317 -13.24 -3.65 10.10
N ARG A 318 -13.18 -3.75 8.77
CA ARG A 318 -14.23 -4.36 7.95
C ARG A 318 -13.83 -5.76 7.51
N GLU A 319 -14.46 -6.77 8.11
CA GLU A 319 -14.35 -8.18 7.68
C GLU A 319 -12.90 -8.67 7.53
N ASN A 320 -12.07 -8.40 8.54
CA ASN A 320 -10.64 -8.68 8.51
C ASN A 320 -10.34 -10.11 8.94
N PRO A 321 -9.62 -10.92 8.15
CA PRO A 321 -9.21 -12.25 8.58
C PRO A 321 -8.28 -12.17 9.79
N THR A 322 -8.25 -13.23 10.60
CA THR A 322 -7.40 -13.30 11.80
C THR A 322 -6.44 -14.49 11.78
N ARG A 323 -6.59 -15.37 10.80
CA ARG A 323 -6.04 -16.73 10.75
C ARG A 323 -5.58 -17.11 9.34
N ASP A 324 -4.61 -18.01 9.24
CA ASP A 324 -4.04 -18.43 7.96
C ASP A 324 -5.02 -19.23 7.09
N GLU A 325 -6.00 -19.93 7.67
CA GLU A 325 -7.08 -20.60 6.92
C GLU A 325 -8.03 -19.63 6.20
N MET A 326 -8.03 -18.35 6.62
CA MET A 326 -8.97 -17.36 6.12
C MET A 326 -8.50 -16.61 4.89
N TYR A 327 -7.19 -16.48 4.67
CA TYR A 327 -6.66 -15.77 3.49
C TYR A 327 -6.88 -16.51 2.17
N PRO A 328 -6.59 -17.82 2.07
CA PRO A 328 -6.92 -18.63 0.89
C PRO A 328 -8.40 -19.09 0.88
N LEU A 329 -9.22 -18.54 1.78
CA LEU A 329 -10.66 -18.80 1.89
C LEU A 329 -11.02 -20.28 2.09
N GLU A 330 -10.19 -21.01 2.83
CA GLU A 330 -10.37 -22.45 3.04
C GLU A 330 -11.63 -22.74 3.84
N ILE A 331 -12.00 -21.87 4.79
CA ILE A 331 -13.19 -22.06 5.63
C ILE A 331 -14.52 -21.72 4.94
N GLY A 332 -14.47 -21.26 3.69
CA GLY A 332 -15.63 -21.00 2.85
C GLY A 332 -15.55 -19.68 2.11
N HIS A 333 -16.11 -19.65 0.90
CA HIS A 333 -16.16 -18.48 0.02
C HIS A 333 -17.44 -18.41 -0.81
N TRP A 334 -17.65 -17.29 -1.50
CA TRP A 334 -18.67 -17.17 -2.54
C TRP A 334 -18.12 -17.64 -3.89
N ASN A 335 -18.88 -18.45 -4.61
CA ASN A 335 -18.55 -18.86 -5.96
C ASN A 335 -18.64 -17.65 -6.91
N ASP A 336 -17.57 -17.39 -7.66
CA ASP A 336 -17.50 -16.24 -8.58
C ASP A 336 -18.47 -16.37 -9.77
N ASP A 337 -18.84 -17.60 -10.18
CA ASP A 337 -19.68 -17.84 -11.35
C ASP A 337 -21.17 -17.54 -11.08
N ASP A 338 -21.67 -17.93 -9.90
CA ASP A 338 -23.10 -17.91 -9.59
C ASP A 338 -23.45 -17.25 -8.25
N GLY A 339 -22.46 -16.75 -7.51
CA GLY A 339 -22.63 -16.12 -6.22
C GLY A 339 -23.13 -17.08 -5.12
N SER A 340 -23.11 -18.39 -5.35
CA SER A 340 -23.55 -19.36 -4.35
C SER A 340 -22.51 -19.53 -3.24
N ALA A 341 -22.98 -19.79 -2.02
CA ALA A 341 -22.09 -20.03 -0.89
C ALA A 341 -21.40 -21.40 -1.02
N VAL A 342 -20.07 -21.38 -1.03
CA VAL A 342 -19.21 -22.56 -0.94
C VAL A 342 -18.77 -22.72 0.51
N THR A 343 -19.36 -23.67 1.22
CA THR A 343 -19.02 -23.96 2.63
C THR A 343 -17.99 -25.07 2.74
N HIS A 344 -17.05 -24.93 3.69
CA HIS A 344 -16.07 -25.97 3.96
C HIS A 344 -16.75 -27.25 4.47
N PRO A 345 -16.48 -28.44 3.87
CA PRO A 345 -17.22 -29.67 4.18
C PRO A 345 -16.99 -30.23 5.59
N TYR A 346 -15.87 -29.85 6.22
CA TYR A 346 -15.47 -30.39 7.52
C TYR A 346 -15.37 -29.34 8.62
N TYR A 347 -15.66 -28.08 8.35
CA TYR A 347 -15.69 -27.05 9.38
C TYR A 347 -17.10 -26.99 10.00
N LYS A 348 -17.18 -27.18 11.31
CA LYS A 348 -18.43 -27.29 12.07
C LYS A 348 -18.36 -26.40 13.31
N TYR A 349 -19.10 -25.30 13.28
CA TYR A 349 -19.36 -24.52 14.48
C TYR A 349 -20.37 -25.25 15.40
N PRO A 350 -20.17 -25.26 16.73
CA PRO A 350 -19.06 -24.65 17.48
C PRO A 350 -17.84 -25.55 17.69
N ASP A 351 -17.90 -26.83 17.30
CA ASP A 351 -16.91 -27.85 17.65
C ASP A 351 -15.48 -27.52 17.14
N ASP A 352 -15.39 -26.85 15.99
CA ASP A 352 -14.14 -26.55 15.29
C ASP A 352 -13.63 -25.12 15.51
N TYR A 353 -14.32 -24.33 16.35
CA TYR A 353 -13.97 -22.96 16.69
C TYR A 353 -13.44 -22.85 18.13
N SER A 354 -12.42 -22.03 18.33
CA SER A 354 -12.01 -21.51 19.63
C SER A 354 -11.54 -20.06 19.49
N PRO A 355 -11.48 -19.27 20.56
CA PRO A 355 -11.06 -17.86 20.49
C PRO A 355 -9.70 -17.60 19.83
N THR A 356 -8.83 -18.61 19.70
CA THR A 356 -7.49 -18.45 19.13
C THR A 356 -7.15 -19.44 18.02
N MET A 357 -8.07 -20.32 17.62
CA MET A 357 -7.82 -21.35 16.62
C MET A 357 -9.10 -21.76 15.89
N ILE A 358 -8.93 -22.11 14.62
CA ILE A 358 -9.85 -22.91 13.82
C ILE A 358 -9.24 -24.30 13.65
N THR A 359 -10.04 -25.35 13.86
CA THR A 359 -9.60 -26.74 13.69
C THR A 359 -10.37 -27.37 12.55
N VAL A 360 -9.69 -27.66 11.44
CA VAL A 360 -10.31 -28.28 10.26
C VAL A 360 -9.64 -29.62 9.98
N ASP A 361 -10.46 -30.64 9.66
CA ASP A 361 -9.95 -31.95 9.24
C ASP A 361 -9.55 -31.94 7.76
N TYR A 362 -8.24 -31.80 7.51
CA TYR A 362 -7.63 -31.90 6.19
C TYR A 362 -7.11 -33.31 5.85
N SER A 363 -7.44 -34.35 6.62
CA SER A 363 -6.90 -35.71 6.43
C SER A 363 -7.19 -36.32 5.05
N THR A 364 -8.20 -35.82 4.35
CA THR A 364 -8.58 -36.25 2.99
C THR A 364 -8.03 -35.34 1.88
N ALA A 365 -7.08 -34.47 2.20
CA ALA A 365 -6.48 -33.55 1.25
C ALA A 365 -5.75 -34.30 0.12
N GLY A 366 -5.97 -33.80 -1.10
CA GLY A 366 -5.29 -34.24 -2.32
C GLY A 366 -5.10 -33.09 -3.29
N TRP A 367 -4.51 -33.39 -4.45
CA TRP A 367 -4.21 -32.41 -5.49
C TRP A 367 -4.83 -32.81 -6.82
N ILE A 368 -5.48 -31.86 -7.49
CA ILE A 368 -6.00 -32.02 -8.85
C ILE A 368 -5.22 -31.10 -9.77
N GLN A 369 -4.73 -31.61 -10.90
CA GLN A 369 -4.12 -30.83 -11.97
C GLN A 369 -4.52 -31.42 -13.31
N ASP A 370 -5.33 -30.69 -14.05
CA ASP A 370 -5.88 -31.11 -15.35
C ASP A 370 -6.18 -29.90 -16.23
N SER A 371 -6.97 -30.06 -17.30
CA SER A 371 -7.31 -28.96 -18.20
C SER A 371 -8.16 -27.87 -17.57
N GLU A 372 -8.90 -28.19 -16.51
CA GLU A 372 -9.72 -27.23 -15.75
C GLU A 372 -8.87 -26.52 -14.69
N TYR A 373 -7.92 -27.25 -14.08
CA TYR A 373 -6.99 -26.73 -13.08
C TYR A 373 -5.53 -26.86 -13.55
N PRO A 374 -5.07 -26.07 -14.53
CA PRO A 374 -3.74 -26.25 -15.14
C PRO A 374 -2.57 -25.99 -14.18
N GLN A 375 -2.75 -25.05 -13.24
CA GLN A 375 -1.78 -24.78 -12.17
C GLN A 375 -1.91 -25.75 -10.99
N GLY A 376 -2.93 -26.61 -11.03
CA GLY A 376 -3.29 -27.52 -9.96
C GLY A 376 -3.91 -26.83 -8.74
N GLN A 377 -4.69 -27.57 -7.97
CA GLN A 377 -5.46 -27.05 -6.85
C GLN A 377 -5.61 -28.12 -5.75
N PRO A 378 -5.52 -27.76 -4.46
CA PRO A 378 -5.87 -28.69 -3.39
C PRO A 378 -7.37 -28.98 -3.41
N TYR A 379 -7.73 -30.17 -2.94
CA TYR A 379 -9.12 -30.56 -2.71
C TYR A 379 -9.26 -31.45 -1.48
N LEU A 380 -10.47 -31.52 -0.94
CA LEU A 380 -10.87 -32.52 0.05
C LEU A 380 -11.84 -33.54 -0.55
N VAL A 381 -11.69 -34.82 -0.20
CA VAL A 381 -12.69 -35.84 -0.55
C VAL A 381 -13.83 -35.75 0.46
N ARG A 382 -15.06 -35.52 0.01
CA ARG A 382 -16.27 -35.53 0.84
C ARG A 382 -16.68 -36.96 1.22
N PRO A 383 -17.53 -37.16 2.25
CA PRO A 383 -18.00 -38.49 2.65
C PRO A 383 -18.74 -39.27 1.55
N ASP A 384 -19.33 -38.58 0.57
CA ASP A 384 -20.01 -39.17 -0.59
C ASP A 384 -19.05 -39.50 -1.75
N GLY A 385 -17.75 -39.25 -1.58
CA GLY A 385 -16.69 -39.48 -2.57
C GLY A 385 -16.51 -38.35 -3.58
N THR A 386 -17.30 -37.29 -3.54
CA THR A 386 -17.10 -36.10 -4.38
C THR A 386 -15.93 -35.25 -3.88
N LYS A 387 -15.38 -34.39 -4.73
CA LYS A 387 -14.28 -33.48 -4.36
C LYS A 387 -14.82 -32.10 -4.02
N HIS A 388 -14.34 -31.52 -2.92
CA HIS A 388 -14.43 -30.10 -2.65
C HIS A 388 -13.12 -29.46 -3.08
N ILE A 389 -13.13 -28.76 -4.21
CA ILE A 389 -11.96 -28.05 -4.74
C ILE A 389 -11.86 -26.69 -4.02
N PHE A 390 -10.70 -26.35 -3.48
CA PHE A 390 -10.48 -25.02 -2.89
C PHE A 390 -10.43 -23.94 -3.97
N GLY A 391 -10.75 -22.69 -3.62
CA GLY A 391 -10.69 -21.56 -4.54
C GLY A 391 -9.26 -21.16 -4.91
N THR A 392 -9.11 -20.41 -6.00
CA THR A 392 -7.81 -19.90 -6.47
C THR A 392 -7.38 -18.59 -5.81
N LYS A 393 -8.29 -17.96 -5.04
CA LYS A 393 -8.02 -16.74 -4.29
C LYS A 393 -7.13 -17.02 -3.10
N GLY A 394 -6.20 -16.12 -2.82
CA GLY A 394 -5.30 -16.20 -1.68
C GLY A 394 -3.98 -15.50 -1.94
N PRO A 395 -3.07 -15.50 -0.96
CA PRO A 395 -1.77 -14.86 -1.12
C PRO A 395 -0.92 -15.58 -2.16
N LYS A 396 -0.41 -14.82 -3.13
CA LYS A 396 0.62 -15.24 -4.07
C LYS A 396 1.82 -14.32 -3.94
N ILE A 397 2.85 -14.79 -3.24
CA ILE A 397 4.03 -14.01 -2.87
C ILE A 397 5.17 -14.44 -3.76
N GLU A 398 5.70 -13.51 -4.56
CA GLU A 398 6.80 -13.79 -5.50
C GLU A 398 6.53 -15.00 -6.42
N GLY A 399 5.28 -15.20 -6.82
CA GLY A 399 4.85 -16.31 -7.67
C GLY A 399 4.47 -17.59 -6.92
N VAL A 400 4.68 -17.66 -5.61
CA VAL A 400 4.36 -18.83 -4.76
C VAL A 400 3.01 -18.64 -4.07
N ARG A 401 2.12 -19.63 -4.19
CA ARG A 401 0.82 -19.66 -3.53
C ARG A 401 0.95 -20.15 -2.09
N TYR A 402 0.35 -19.43 -1.16
CA TYR A 402 0.33 -19.79 0.25
C TYR A 402 -1.07 -20.22 0.68
N PHE A 403 -1.17 -21.46 1.14
CA PHE A 403 -2.33 -21.99 1.86
C PHE A 403 -2.04 -22.00 3.37
N SER A 404 -3.03 -22.35 4.17
CA SER A 404 -2.84 -22.52 5.61
C SER A 404 -1.77 -23.56 5.93
N ARG A 405 -1.17 -23.42 7.11
CA ARG A 405 -0.18 -24.41 7.59
C ARG A 405 -0.79 -25.79 7.70
N ALA A 406 -2.04 -25.88 8.17
CA ALA A 406 -2.73 -27.15 8.37
C ALA A 406 -3.05 -27.87 7.05
N LEU A 407 -3.52 -27.15 6.02
CA LEU A 407 -3.76 -27.76 4.70
C LEU A 407 -2.44 -28.19 4.06
N THR A 408 -1.40 -27.36 4.15
CA THR A 408 -0.10 -27.65 3.54
C THR A 408 0.61 -28.83 4.22
N GLU A 409 0.54 -28.93 5.55
CA GLU A 409 1.00 -30.10 6.31
C GLU A 409 0.28 -31.38 5.88
N ALA A 410 -1.03 -31.30 5.64
CA ALA A 410 -1.82 -32.45 5.21
C ALA A 410 -1.43 -32.91 3.79
N LEU A 411 -1.16 -31.99 2.85
CA LEU A 411 -0.68 -32.33 1.52
C LEU A 411 0.67 -33.06 1.56
N GLU A 412 1.59 -32.62 2.43
CA GLU A 412 2.88 -33.27 2.63
C GLU A 412 2.71 -34.65 3.30
N THR A 413 1.95 -34.72 4.39
CA THR A 413 1.75 -35.96 5.17
C THR A 413 1.02 -37.05 4.38
N ASN A 414 0.14 -36.65 3.46
CA ASN A 414 -0.59 -37.56 2.59
C ASN A 414 0.23 -38.03 1.37
N ASP A 415 1.50 -37.63 1.26
CA ASP A 415 2.37 -37.93 0.12
C ASP A 415 1.73 -37.54 -1.24
N VAL A 416 0.97 -36.44 -1.27
CA VAL A 416 0.08 -36.09 -2.40
C VAL A 416 0.82 -35.95 -3.72
N PHE A 417 2.05 -35.45 -3.67
CA PHE A 417 2.88 -35.25 -4.85
C PHE A 417 3.79 -36.44 -5.15
N ALA A 418 3.97 -37.40 -4.24
CA ALA A 418 4.93 -38.49 -4.45
C ALA A 418 4.49 -39.42 -5.60
N PRO A 419 5.40 -39.82 -6.52
CA PRO A 419 6.85 -39.61 -6.51
C PRO A 419 7.32 -38.33 -7.24
N ASP A 420 6.39 -37.52 -7.74
CA ASP A 420 6.67 -36.27 -8.42
C ASP A 420 7.19 -35.20 -7.43
N PRO A 421 7.96 -34.20 -7.92
CA PRO A 421 8.43 -33.12 -7.07
C PRO A 421 7.28 -32.22 -6.62
N TRP A 422 7.46 -31.58 -5.47
CA TRP A 422 6.57 -30.52 -4.98
C TRP A 422 6.48 -29.38 -6.02
N PRO A 423 5.29 -28.80 -6.29
CA PRO A 423 5.14 -27.71 -7.26
C PRO A 423 5.95 -26.47 -6.84
N ASN A 424 6.71 -25.89 -7.78
CA ASN A 424 7.56 -24.72 -7.50
C ASN A 424 6.76 -23.44 -7.20
N ASP A 425 5.46 -23.42 -7.50
CA ASP A 425 4.54 -22.31 -7.28
C ASP A 425 3.62 -22.52 -6.07
N LEU A 426 3.92 -23.51 -5.22
CA LEU A 426 3.18 -23.82 -4.00
C LEU A 426 4.14 -23.81 -2.81
N ALA A 427 3.83 -23.04 -1.78
CA ALA A 427 4.63 -23.05 -0.55
C ALA A 427 4.64 -24.46 0.07
N THR A 428 5.82 -24.95 0.43
CA THR A 428 6.02 -26.15 1.25
C THR A 428 5.54 -25.90 2.68
N TRP A 429 5.29 -26.96 3.45
CA TRP A 429 4.90 -26.81 4.85
C TRP A 429 5.95 -26.01 5.64
N ALA A 430 7.24 -26.28 5.41
CA ALA A 430 8.33 -25.53 6.03
C ALA A 430 8.29 -24.03 5.71
N GLU A 431 8.00 -23.65 4.46
CA GLU A 431 7.82 -22.24 4.07
C GLU A 431 6.58 -21.63 4.72
N THR A 432 5.47 -22.37 4.84
CA THR A 432 4.29 -21.86 5.57
C THR A 432 4.54 -21.66 7.07
N LEU A 433 5.37 -22.51 7.68
CA LEU A 433 5.79 -22.37 9.09
C LEU A 433 6.70 -21.17 9.32
N ASP A 434 7.42 -20.70 8.31
CA ASP A 434 8.25 -19.50 8.39
C ASP A 434 7.45 -18.22 8.06
N PHE A 435 6.57 -18.30 7.06
CA PHE A 435 5.84 -17.16 6.52
C PHE A 435 4.68 -16.69 7.41
N TRP A 436 3.85 -17.61 7.89
CA TRP A 436 2.63 -17.23 8.62
C TRP A 436 2.84 -16.64 10.01
N PRO A 437 3.84 -17.07 10.81
CA PRO A 437 4.14 -16.40 12.07
C PRO A 437 4.37 -14.90 11.87
N GLY A 438 3.73 -14.09 12.72
CA GLY A 438 3.76 -12.64 12.60
C GLY A 438 2.85 -12.06 11.52
N ARG A 439 2.08 -12.88 10.78
CA ARG A 439 1.06 -12.46 9.79
C ARG A 439 -0.33 -13.03 10.10
N VAL A 440 -0.49 -13.62 11.28
CA VAL A 440 -1.77 -14.05 11.84
C VAL A 440 -1.98 -13.35 13.17
N VAL A 441 -3.24 -13.06 13.49
CA VAL A 441 -3.58 -12.32 14.71
C VAL A 441 -3.68 -13.27 15.91
N VAL A 442 -4.15 -14.50 15.68
CA VAL A 442 -4.26 -15.54 16.70
C VAL A 442 -3.80 -16.90 16.18
N ASP A 443 -3.13 -17.69 17.02
CA ASP A 443 -2.61 -19.00 16.61
C ASP A 443 -2.47 -20.09 17.66
N GLY A 444 -3.32 -20.08 18.69
CA GLY A 444 -3.23 -21.02 19.81
C GLY A 444 -1.97 -20.86 20.69
N SER A 445 -0.86 -20.40 20.12
CA SER A 445 0.42 -20.09 20.75
C SER A 445 0.67 -18.58 20.84
N VAL A 446 0.03 -17.79 19.96
CA VAL A 446 0.12 -16.33 19.90
C VAL A 446 -1.29 -15.75 19.96
N ASN A 447 -1.45 -14.67 20.71
CA ASN A 447 -2.65 -13.86 20.73
C ASN A 447 -2.24 -12.38 20.71
N SER A 448 -2.25 -11.77 19.52
CA SER A 448 -1.81 -10.39 19.31
C SER A 448 -2.74 -9.36 19.95
N TYR A 449 -3.87 -9.78 20.52
CA TYR A 449 -4.78 -8.90 21.27
C TYR A 449 -4.34 -8.68 22.73
N GLU A 450 -3.53 -9.56 23.32
CA GLU A 450 -3.12 -9.43 24.74
C GLU A 450 -2.46 -8.08 25.09
N PRO A 451 -1.53 -7.53 24.27
CA PRO A 451 -0.87 -6.28 24.60
C PRO A 451 -1.80 -5.05 24.68
N TYR A 452 -2.95 -5.09 23.99
CA TYR A 452 -3.89 -3.97 23.92
C TYR A 452 -4.42 -3.57 25.30
N ALA A 453 -4.66 -4.55 26.19
CA ALA A 453 -5.17 -4.29 27.54
C ALA A 453 -4.28 -3.33 28.33
N THR A 454 -2.96 -3.37 28.09
CA THR A 454 -1.98 -2.56 28.81
C THR A 454 -1.57 -1.33 28.01
N ASN A 455 -1.37 -1.51 26.71
CA ASN A 455 -0.76 -0.50 25.86
C ASN A 455 -1.78 0.46 25.25
N LEU A 456 -3.02 0.00 25.03
CA LEU A 456 -4.06 0.73 24.33
C LEU A 456 -5.42 0.66 25.08
N PRO A 457 -5.49 0.88 26.41
CA PRO A 457 -6.69 0.62 27.20
C PRO A 457 -7.88 1.51 26.82
N ASP A 458 -7.62 2.67 26.21
CA ASP A 458 -8.66 3.63 25.83
C ASP A 458 -9.14 3.46 24.38
N LEU A 459 -8.47 2.61 23.58
CA LEU A 459 -8.82 2.37 22.17
C LEU A 459 -10.27 1.93 22.03
N LYS A 460 -10.96 2.49 21.03
CA LYS A 460 -12.31 2.10 20.62
C LYS A 460 -12.25 1.30 19.33
N VAL A 461 -12.89 0.14 19.31
CA VAL A 461 -12.89 -0.72 18.12
C VAL A 461 -14.29 -0.81 17.54
N MET A 462 -14.42 -0.60 16.23
CA MET A 462 -15.62 -0.94 15.47
C MET A 462 -15.30 -2.07 14.50
N LEU A 463 -16.10 -3.13 14.55
CA LEU A 463 -16.03 -4.25 13.61
C LEU A 463 -17.22 -4.14 12.66
N LEU A 464 -16.94 -3.79 11.41
CA LEU A 464 -17.91 -3.72 10.34
C LEU A 464 -18.01 -5.07 9.65
N PHE A 465 -19.23 -5.57 9.46
CA PHE A 465 -19.48 -6.76 8.66
C PHE A 465 -20.91 -6.80 8.13
N ALA A 466 -21.04 -7.29 6.92
CA ALA A 466 -22.31 -7.50 6.26
C ALA A 466 -22.99 -8.79 6.74
N ALA A 467 -24.30 -8.91 6.47
CA ALA A 467 -25.04 -10.14 6.68
C ALA A 467 -24.38 -11.30 5.91
N ASP A 468 -24.04 -11.04 4.65
CA ASP A 468 -23.25 -11.92 3.79
C ASP A 468 -21.89 -11.23 3.57
N ASP A 469 -20.79 -11.80 4.08
CA ASP A 469 -19.49 -11.11 4.01
C ASP A 469 -19.01 -11.00 2.56
N HIS A 470 -18.10 -10.07 2.28
CA HIS A 470 -17.58 -9.84 0.94
C HIS A 470 -16.80 -11.03 0.38
N VAL A 471 -16.24 -11.90 1.23
CA VAL A 471 -15.50 -13.08 0.76
C VAL A 471 -15.84 -14.37 1.49
N GLN A 472 -16.11 -14.34 2.80
CA GLN A 472 -16.30 -15.56 3.58
C GLN A 472 -17.75 -15.99 3.71
N THR A 473 -17.98 -17.30 3.82
CA THR A 473 -19.33 -17.89 3.95
C THR A 473 -19.51 -18.74 5.21
N ALA A 474 -18.47 -18.85 6.05
CA ALA A 474 -18.57 -19.55 7.33
C ALA A 474 -19.68 -18.93 8.20
N LEU A 475 -20.60 -19.77 8.66
CA LEU A 475 -21.87 -19.35 9.28
C LEU A 475 -21.67 -18.46 10.51
N ASP A 476 -20.65 -18.75 11.30
CA ASP A 476 -20.30 -18.10 12.56
C ASP A 476 -19.36 -16.89 12.39
N LYS A 477 -19.00 -16.55 11.14
CA LYS A 477 -18.10 -15.42 10.79
C LYS A 477 -16.86 -15.37 11.71
N PRO A 478 -16.02 -16.42 11.70
CA PRO A 478 -14.95 -16.57 12.68
C PRO A 478 -13.94 -15.41 12.68
N HIS A 479 -13.82 -14.68 11.57
CA HIS A 479 -13.00 -13.46 11.50
C HIS A 479 -13.54 -12.32 12.39
N VAL A 480 -14.87 -12.15 12.47
CA VAL A 480 -15.51 -11.22 13.42
C VAL A 480 -15.49 -11.78 14.84
N HIS A 481 -15.78 -13.08 14.99
CA HIS A 481 -15.84 -13.75 16.29
C HIS A 481 -14.49 -13.71 17.01
N HIS A 482 -13.39 -14.09 16.35
CA HIS A 482 -12.04 -13.96 16.90
C HIS A 482 -11.71 -12.50 17.26
N ALA A 483 -12.15 -11.53 16.47
CA ALA A 483 -11.89 -10.12 16.75
C ALA A 483 -12.66 -9.63 17.98
N VAL A 484 -13.92 -10.07 18.19
CA VAL A 484 -14.65 -9.81 19.44
C VAL A 484 -13.96 -10.48 20.62
N ASP A 485 -13.61 -11.75 20.51
CA ASP A 485 -12.88 -12.48 21.55
C ASP A 485 -11.55 -11.81 21.93
N GLY A 486 -10.83 -11.32 20.93
CA GLY A 486 -9.60 -10.57 21.07
C GLY A 486 -9.80 -9.22 21.76
N PHE A 487 -10.47 -8.29 21.08
CA PHE A 487 -10.57 -6.90 21.53
C PHE A 487 -11.42 -6.75 22.79
N LYS A 488 -12.57 -7.44 22.87
CA LYS A 488 -13.49 -7.32 24.01
C LYS A 488 -13.09 -8.28 25.13
N ASN A 489 -12.97 -9.58 24.84
CA ASN A 489 -12.89 -10.57 25.91
C ASN A 489 -11.46 -10.72 26.47
N THR A 490 -10.44 -10.62 25.62
CA THR A 490 -9.03 -10.64 26.04
C THR A 490 -8.56 -9.26 26.47
N ALA A 491 -8.76 -8.24 25.62
CA ALA A 491 -8.22 -6.90 25.87
C ALA A 491 -9.12 -5.98 26.71
N SER A 492 -10.37 -6.39 27.01
CA SER A 492 -11.34 -5.58 27.79
C SER A 492 -11.63 -4.20 27.19
N LEU A 493 -11.48 -4.06 25.86
CA LEU A 493 -11.74 -2.80 25.17
C LEU A 493 -13.23 -2.56 24.96
N TRP A 494 -13.56 -1.32 24.63
CA TRP A 494 -14.84 -1.00 24.05
C TRP A 494 -14.84 -1.45 22.59
N VAL A 495 -15.79 -2.32 22.24
CA VAL A 495 -15.98 -2.89 20.91
C VAL A 495 -17.41 -2.64 20.46
N ARG A 496 -17.61 -2.28 19.20
CA ARG A 496 -18.93 -2.16 18.61
C ARG A 496 -19.04 -2.96 17.32
N LEU A 497 -20.10 -3.74 17.21
CA LEU A 497 -20.48 -4.45 15.99
C LEU A 497 -21.38 -3.54 15.16
N ASN A 498 -20.88 -3.10 14.00
CA ASN A 498 -21.54 -2.19 13.06
C ASN A 498 -21.90 -0.78 13.64
N PRO A 499 -22.19 0.21 12.78
CA PRO A 499 -22.43 1.60 13.21
C PRO A 499 -23.76 1.82 13.96
N ASP A 500 -24.05 3.05 14.37
CA ASP A 500 -25.35 3.43 14.93
C ASP A 500 -26.41 3.52 13.80
N ALA A 501 -27.70 3.33 14.12
CA ALA A 501 -28.75 3.38 13.11
C ALA A 501 -28.82 4.73 12.40
N ALA A 502 -28.48 5.81 13.11
CA ALA A 502 -28.43 7.16 12.55
C ALA A 502 -27.50 7.27 11.32
N TYR A 503 -26.54 6.37 11.16
CA TYR A 503 -25.60 6.36 10.03
C TYR A 503 -26.05 5.41 8.93
N MET A 504 -26.66 4.30 9.33
CA MET A 504 -27.24 3.35 8.38
C MET A 504 -28.45 3.94 7.66
N ASP A 505 -29.24 4.78 8.33
CA ASP A 505 -30.41 5.45 7.76
C ASP A 505 -30.07 6.39 6.58
N GLU A 506 -28.85 6.94 6.55
CA GLU A 506 -28.37 7.80 5.46
C GLU A 506 -28.07 7.00 4.18
N ILE A 507 -27.74 5.71 4.32
CA ILE A 507 -27.28 4.84 3.23
C ILE A 507 -28.40 3.93 2.75
N ASN A 508 -29.05 3.25 3.70
CA ASN A 508 -30.10 2.29 3.44
C ASN A 508 -31.12 2.33 4.59
N PRO A 509 -32.19 3.13 4.47
CA PRO A 509 -33.21 3.32 5.53
C PRO A 509 -34.12 2.11 5.78
N SER A 510 -33.63 0.89 5.52
CA SER A 510 -34.32 -0.36 5.85
C SER A 510 -33.99 -0.81 7.28
N SER A 511 -34.51 -1.97 7.71
CA SER A 511 -34.60 -2.44 9.10
C SER A 511 -33.25 -2.77 9.77
N TYR A 512 -32.36 -1.79 9.89
CA TYR A 512 -31.13 -1.90 10.67
C TYR A 512 -31.49 -1.94 12.17
N GLU A 513 -31.18 -3.06 12.82
CA GLU A 513 -31.36 -3.18 14.26
C GLU A 513 -30.07 -2.72 14.95
N GLU A 514 -30.12 -1.53 15.53
CA GLU A 514 -28.99 -1.01 16.28
C GLU A 514 -28.65 -1.90 17.48
N ARG A 515 -27.34 -2.11 17.70
CA ARG A 515 -26.80 -2.92 18.77
C ARG A 515 -25.95 -2.05 19.69
N GLU A 516 -26.09 -2.28 20.99
CA GLU A 516 -25.28 -1.58 22.00
C GLU A 516 -23.81 -1.95 21.84
N ALA A 517 -22.93 -1.03 22.21
CA ALA A 517 -21.51 -1.36 22.31
C ALA A 517 -21.28 -2.49 23.34
N ASN A 518 -20.27 -3.31 23.08
CA ASN A 518 -19.91 -4.53 23.80
C ASN A 518 -20.97 -5.63 23.80
N SER A 519 -22.08 -5.46 23.06
CA SER A 519 -23.01 -6.57 22.80
C SER A 519 -22.49 -7.47 21.69
N GLU A 520 -22.83 -8.76 21.77
CA GLU A 520 -22.52 -9.78 20.78
C GLU A 520 -23.69 -10.76 20.68
N PRO A 521 -23.78 -11.58 19.62
CA PRO A 521 -24.81 -12.61 19.51
C PRO A 521 -24.71 -13.64 20.64
N ASP A 522 -25.85 -14.02 21.24
CA ASP A 522 -25.90 -15.15 22.18
C ASP A 522 -25.54 -16.49 21.51
N ASP A 523 -25.70 -16.56 20.19
CA ASP A 523 -25.38 -17.70 19.33
C ASP A 523 -24.79 -17.17 18.02
N TRP A 524 -23.49 -17.37 17.84
CA TRP A 524 -22.76 -16.89 16.66
C TRP A 524 -23.21 -17.57 15.37
N SER A 525 -23.89 -18.71 15.41
CA SER A 525 -24.51 -19.28 14.21
C SER A 525 -25.62 -18.40 13.62
N ASN A 526 -26.10 -17.40 14.37
CA ASN A 526 -27.09 -16.41 13.93
C ASN A 526 -26.48 -15.01 13.69
N VAL A 527 -25.16 -14.87 13.69
CA VAL A 527 -24.47 -13.57 13.54
C VAL A 527 -24.85 -12.84 12.25
N ARG A 528 -25.30 -13.56 11.21
CA ARG A 528 -25.83 -12.98 9.97
C ARG A 528 -26.90 -11.91 10.21
N SER A 529 -27.75 -12.03 11.25
CA SER A 529 -28.77 -11.01 11.56
C SER A 529 -28.22 -9.75 12.24
N TRP A 530 -26.94 -9.74 12.58
CA TRP A 530 -26.22 -8.60 13.16
C TRP A 530 -25.47 -7.79 12.10
N GLY A 531 -25.25 -8.36 10.91
CA GLY A 531 -24.61 -7.70 9.80
C GLY A 531 -25.55 -6.73 9.08
N TYR A 532 -24.99 -5.69 8.46
CA TYR A 532 -25.76 -4.82 7.57
C TYR A 532 -26.11 -5.56 6.26
N SER A 533 -27.21 -5.20 5.61
CA SER A 533 -27.53 -5.73 4.29
C SER A 533 -26.59 -5.13 3.23
N ASN A 534 -25.96 -5.98 2.42
CA ASN A 534 -25.27 -5.56 1.20
C ASN A 534 -26.23 -5.05 0.13
#